data_AF-A0AA42NLZ2-F1
#
_entry.id   AF-A0AA42NLZ2-F1
#
_cell.length_a   1.000
_cell.length_b   1.000
_cell.length_c   1.000
_cell.angle_alpha   90.00
_cell.angle_beta   90.00
_cell.angle_gamma   90.00
#
_symmetry.space_group_name_H-M   'P 1'
#
loop_
_entity.id
_entity.type
_entity.pdbx_description
1 polymer ?
#
loop_
_entity_poly.entity_id
_entity_poly.type
_entity_poly.pdbx_seq_one_letter_code
_entity_poly.pdbx_strand_id
1 'polypeptide(L)'
;MSELAVKTWQRWLLIVVVALGAGLWLWTRDEALDPRALAWLEEVAAPGESTAYHQLMGLDAPAGQDAAAAGRQILEAHRQWRAQHRYHEPMVADAESAHIALPGKALCALAEGDCQQRLRADRAGLDALLARHAELLERYQRLLALDDYRTLGLPSADEPLANFISLDRANRLLAARALALADAGRGDEALALLQQDVARLRAWLAQADNLILKMVLGRLLGRDLDSLAVLVREGLIARPEPQPALSEAERSLHMPMRREFALLGNGFLYMMDDPQITAELAGGAWQLSLLYKRHMTINDSLPAYLRVAEDSRLDPRAFVELVQQGERPQPGLWRRARNPIGVVLGGIAMPNFHVYLARMHDLDAKLALFASLGQAVPEADNPYYPGRKASWNPEQRAYCFAGPLADERGLRCLPWTAPPVR
;
A
#
# COMPACT_ATOMS: atom_id res chain seq x y z
N MET A 1 -34.74 22.54 62.76
CA MET A 1 -33.38 22.27 62.25
C MET A 1 -32.48 23.40 62.69
N SER A 2 -31.38 23.12 63.38
CA SER A 2 -30.47 24.16 63.91
C SER A 2 -29.81 24.92 62.76
N GLU A 3 -29.52 26.22 62.94
CA GLU A 3 -28.76 27.04 61.98
C GLU A 3 -27.45 26.38 61.52
N LEU A 4 -26.82 25.58 62.39
CA LEU A 4 -25.65 24.78 62.05
C LEU A 4 -25.94 23.75 60.96
N ALA A 5 -27.09 23.07 60.98
CA ALA A 5 -27.46 22.07 59.98
C ALA A 5 -27.73 22.68 58.60
N VAL A 6 -28.24 23.92 58.56
CA VAL A 6 -28.48 24.64 57.30
C VAL A 6 -27.15 25.10 56.69
N LYS A 7 -26.23 25.63 57.48
CA LYS A 7 -24.89 26.06 57.02
C LYS A 7 -24.03 24.90 56.55
N THR A 8 -24.09 23.74 57.20
CA THR A 8 -23.35 22.55 56.74
C THR A 8 -23.92 22.00 55.44
N TRP A 9 -25.25 21.95 55.29
CA TRP A 9 -25.89 21.52 54.04
C TRP A 9 -25.55 22.44 52.85
N GLN A 10 -25.56 23.76 53.05
CA GLN A 10 -25.16 24.73 52.03
C GLN A 10 -23.70 24.56 51.59
N ARG A 11 -22.78 24.28 52.53
CA ARG A 11 -21.37 24.00 52.20
C ARG A 11 -21.21 22.73 51.38
N TRP A 12 -21.91 21.64 51.75
CA TRP A 12 -21.89 20.39 50.99
C TRP A 12 -22.45 20.58 49.59
N LEU A 13 -23.56 21.31 49.45
CA LEU A 13 -24.15 21.60 48.15
C LEU A 13 -23.19 22.41 47.27
N LEU A 14 -22.53 23.42 47.82
CA LEU A 14 -21.51 24.20 47.10
C LEU A 14 -20.34 23.32 46.65
N ILE A 15 -19.82 22.45 47.54
CA ILE A 15 -18.72 21.52 47.21
C ILE A 15 -19.14 20.58 46.07
N VAL A 16 -20.35 20.03 46.12
CA VAL A 16 -20.86 19.15 45.06
C VAL A 16 -21.00 19.89 43.74
N VAL A 17 -21.55 21.11 43.74
CA VAL A 17 -21.67 21.93 42.53
C VAL A 17 -20.30 22.27 41.94
N VAL A 18 -19.33 22.66 42.76
CA VAL A 18 -17.97 22.94 42.30
C VAL A 18 -17.30 21.67 41.76
N ALA A 19 -17.46 20.53 42.43
CA ALA A 19 -16.90 19.26 41.98
C ALA A 19 -17.53 18.78 40.66
N LEU A 20 -18.85 18.91 40.51
CA LEU A 20 -19.56 18.59 39.26
C LEU A 20 -19.17 19.56 38.14
N GLY A 21 -19.03 20.86 38.44
CA GLY A 21 -18.57 21.86 37.49
C GLY A 21 -17.13 21.60 37.02
N ALA A 22 -16.22 21.27 37.93
CA ALA A 22 -14.86 20.87 37.62
C ALA A 22 -14.83 19.55 36.82
N GLY A 23 -15.66 18.58 37.19
CA GLY A 23 -15.81 17.32 36.46
C GLY A 23 -16.31 17.52 35.04
N LEU A 24 -17.32 18.36 34.84
CA LEU A 24 -17.85 18.72 33.52
C LEU A 24 -16.81 19.49 32.70
N TRP A 25 -16.10 20.43 33.32
CA TRP A 25 -15.02 21.15 32.66
C TRP A 25 -13.86 20.23 32.24
N LEU A 26 -13.47 19.30 33.11
CA LEU A 26 -12.49 18.26 32.76
C LEU A 26 -13.02 17.31 31.69
N TRP A 27 -14.33 17.07 31.65
CA TRP A 27 -14.97 16.22 30.64
C TRP A 27 -15.00 16.87 29.26
N THR A 28 -15.18 18.19 29.17
CA THR A 28 -15.19 18.92 27.89
C THR A 28 -13.79 19.04 27.30
N ARG A 29 -12.74 19.09 28.13
CA ARG A 29 -11.35 19.17 27.67
C ARG A 29 -10.87 17.87 27.02
N ASP A 30 -10.26 18.01 25.85
CA ASP A 30 -9.47 16.94 25.23
C ASP A 30 -8.10 16.80 25.95
N GLU A 31 -7.45 15.67 25.76
CA GLU A 31 -6.05 15.51 26.16
C GLU A 31 -5.11 16.24 25.21
N ALA A 32 -3.86 16.44 25.63
CA ALA A 32 -2.82 16.93 24.73
C ALA A 32 -2.50 15.84 23.69
N LEU A 33 -2.14 16.27 22.48
CA LEU A 33 -1.61 15.37 21.46
C LEU A 33 -0.28 14.77 21.97
N ASP A 34 -0.13 13.45 21.89
CA ASP A 34 1.11 12.76 22.25
C ASP A 34 2.25 13.31 21.36
N PRO A 35 3.41 13.70 21.94
CA PRO A 35 4.53 14.20 21.15
C PRO A 35 4.98 13.27 20.02
N ARG A 36 4.84 11.95 20.18
CA ARG A 36 5.14 10.97 19.13
C ARG A 36 4.09 10.99 18.01
N ALA A 37 2.82 11.18 18.35
CA ALA A 37 1.76 11.36 17.36
C ALA A 37 1.99 12.64 16.55
N LEU A 38 2.36 13.74 17.22
CA LEU A 38 2.73 14.98 16.54
C LEU A 38 3.92 14.78 15.60
N ALA A 39 4.99 14.13 16.06
CA ALA A 39 6.16 13.86 15.22
C ALA A 39 5.82 13.03 13.98
N TRP A 40 4.96 12.01 14.12
CA TRP A 40 4.50 11.19 12.99
C TRP A 40 3.65 11.97 11.97
N LEU A 41 2.88 12.97 12.43
CA LEU A 41 2.09 13.85 11.56
C LEU A 41 2.98 14.85 10.80
N GLU A 42 3.92 15.49 11.48
CA GLU A 42 4.72 16.58 10.91
C GLU A 42 5.76 16.10 9.90
N GLU A 43 6.37 14.93 10.11
CA GLU A 43 7.47 14.45 9.25
C GLU A 43 7.00 14.14 7.81
N VAL A 44 5.75 13.73 7.64
CA VAL A 44 5.14 13.49 6.32
C VAL A 44 4.82 14.79 5.59
N ALA A 45 4.57 15.88 6.33
CA ALA A 45 4.23 17.20 5.79
C ALA A 45 5.46 18.03 5.37
N ALA A 46 6.68 17.55 5.62
CA ALA A 46 7.89 18.30 5.31
C ALA A 46 8.04 18.56 3.79
N PRO A 47 8.33 19.81 3.37
CA PRO A 47 8.57 20.15 1.97
C PRO A 47 9.68 19.30 1.35
N GLY A 48 9.55 18.98 0.06
CA GLY A 48 10.54 18.24 -0.69
C GLY A 48 10.30 18.31 -2.19
N GLU A 49 11.27 17.81 -2.94
CA GLU A 49 11.24 17.64 -4.39
C GLU A 49 11.37 16.16 -4.73
N SER A 50 10.69 15.72 -5.78
CA SER A 50 10.79 14.35 -6.30
C SER A 50 10.39 14.32 -7.77
N THR A 51 11.38 14.08 -8.64
CA THR A 51 11.18 13.88 -10.08
C THR A 51 10.40 12.61 -10.32
N ALA A 52 10.72 11.54 -9.58
CA ALA A 52 10.02 10.27 -9.61
C ALA A 52 8.53 10.41 -9.27
N TYR A 53 8.17 11.22 -8.28
CA TYR A 53 6.75 11.48 -7.97
C TYR A 53 6.03 12.15 -9.14
N HIS A 54 6.60 13.21 -9.69
CA HIS A 54 6.01 13.89 -10.84
C HIS A 54 5.89 12.96 -12.06
N GLN A 55 6.92 12.17 -12.34
CA GLN A 55 6.92 11.21 -13.43
C GLN A 55 5.87 10.11 -13.22
N LEU A 56 5.67 9.63 -11.99
CA LEU A 56 4.65 8.65 -11.64
C LEU A 56 3.24 9.24 -11.82
N MET A 57 3.02 10.46 -11.34
CA MET A 57 1.72 11.14 -11.41
C MET A 57 1.27 11.42 -12.85
N GLY A 58 2.21 11.74 -13.75
CA GLY A 58 1.91 11.96 -15.17
C GLY A 58 2.24 10.77 -16.08
N LEU A 59 2.41 9.56 -15.55
CA LEU A 59 2.78 8.38 -16.34
C LEU A 59 1.87 8.18 -17.56
N ASP A 60 0.57 8.47 -17.38
CA ASP A 60 -0.48 8.31 -18.37
C ASP A 60 -0.96 9.61 -19.01
N ALA A 61 -0.17 10.69 -18.89
CA ALA A 61 -0.43 11.95 -19.60
C ALA A 61 -0.61 11.71 -21.11
N PRO A 62 -1.33 12.58 -21.85
CA PRO A 62 -1.54 12.41 -23.28
C PRO A 62 -0.25 12.13 -24.06
N ALA A 63 -0.35 11.38 -25.16
CA ALA A 63 0.78 11.05 -26.01
C ALA A 63 1.51 12.32 -26.49
N GLY A 64 2.84 12.30 -26.48
CA GLY A 64 3.70 13.42 -26.83
C GLY A 64 3.87 14.49 -25.76
N GLN A 65 3.19 14.39 -24.61
CA GLN A 65 3.40 15.30 -23.48
C GLN A 65 4.49 14.78 -22.53
N ASP A 66 5.16 15.70 -21.84
CA ASP A 66 6.11 15.35 -20.78
C ASP A 66 5.38 14.89 -19.52
N ALA A 67 5.62 13.64 -19.11
CA ALA A 67 4.97 13.02 -17.95
C ALA A 67 5.28 13.78 -16.64
N ALA A 68 6.54 14.20 -16.42
CA ALA A 68 6.88 14.95 -15.22
C ALA A 68 6.20 16.34 -15.19
N ALA A 69 6.07 17.01 -16.33
CA ALA A 69 5.33 18.27 -16.43
C ALA A 69 3.85 18.10 -16.11
N ALA A 70 3.20 17.06 -16.66
CA ALA A 70 1.81 16.75 -16.34
C ALA A 70 1.63 16.42 -14.84
N GLY A 71 2.53 15.63 -14.26
CA GLY A 71 2.49 15.33 -12.82
C GLY A 71 2.67 16.56 -11.94
N ARG A 72 3.54 17.51 -12.33
CA ARG A 72 3.66 18.82 -11.66
C ARG A 72 2.35 19.62 -11.71
N GLN A 73 1.69 19.64 -12.86
CA GLN A 73 0.41 20.33 -13.03
C GLN A 73 -0.67 19.74 -12.13
N ILE A 74 -0.75 18.40 -12.02
CA ILE A 74 -1.70 17.72 -11.12
C ILE A 74 -1.45 18.13 -9.65
N LEU A 75 -0.19 18.09 -9.21
CA LEU A 75 0.16 18.46 -7.84
C LEU A 75 -0.13 19.93 -7.54
N GLU A 76 0.20 20.82 -8.47
CA GLU A 76 -0.03 22.27 -8.33
C GLU A 76 -1.54 22.59 -8.30
N ALA A 77 -2.33 21.95 -9.17
CA ALA A 77 -3.79 22.10 -9.15
C ALA A 77 -4.39 21.68 -7.80
N HIS A 78 -3.94 20.54 -7.24
CA HIS A 78 -4.37 20.11 -5.92
C HIS A 78 -3.95 21.09 -4.82
N ARG A 79 -2.73 21.62 -4.85
CA ARG A 79 -2.26 22.62 -3.88
C ARG A 79 -3.09 23.91 -3.96
N GLN A 80 -3.37 24.40 -5.16
CA GLN A 80 -4.19 25.60 -5.38
C GLN A 80 -5.63 25.39 -4.89
N TRP A 81 -6.21 24.21 -5.16
CA TRP A 81 -7.52 23.84 -4.65
C TRP A 81 -7.54 23.86 -3.11
N ARG A 82 -6.56 23.19 -2.48
CA ARG A 82 -6.45 23.12 -1.01
C ARG A 82 -6.18 24.46 -0.33
N ALA A 83 -5.56 25.42 -1.02
CA ALA A 83 -5.39 26.76 -0.49
C ALA A 83 -6.72 27.53 -0.34
N GLN A 84 -7.77 27.11 -1.05
CA GLN A 84 -9.07 27.79 -1.10
C GLN A 84 -10.21 27.01 -0.44
N HIS A 85 -10.02 25.71 -0.19
CA HIS A 85 -11.05 24.80 0.28
C HIS A 85 -10.69 24.17 1.62
N ARG A 86 -11.71 23.85 2.43
CA ARG A 86 -11.50 23.22 3.74
C ARG A 86 -11.10 21.75 3.60
N TYR A 87 -10.50 21.18 4.64
CA TYR A 87 -10.01 19.80 4.63
C TYR A 87 -11.08 18.76 4.22
N HIS A 88 -12.33 18.95 4.64
CA HIS A 88 -13.45 18.04 4.33
C HIS A 88 -14.04 18.22 2.92
N GLU A 89 -13.73 19.31 2.23
CA GLU A 89 -14.24 19.58 0.88
C GLU A 89 -13.39 18.81 -0.14
N PRO A 90 -13.96 17.81 -0.85
CA PRO A 90 -13.19 17.00 -1.78
C PRO A 90 -12.85 17.79 -3.04
N MET A 91 -11.64 17.61 -3.57
CA MET A 91 -11.35 18.00 -4.94
C MET A 91 -12.08 17.06 -5.91
N VAL A 92 -13.00 17.60 -6.70
CA VAL A 92 -13.62 16.85 -7.79
C VAL A 92 -12.65 16.87 -8.96
N ALA A 93 -12.04 15.72 -9.26
CA ALA A 93 -11.18 15.57 -10.42
C ALA A 93 -11.98 15.84 -11.70
N ASP A 94 -11.37 16.53 -12.66
CA ASP A 94 -11.94 16.71 -13.98
C ASP A 94 -11.93 15.35 -14.72
N ALA A 95 -13.12 14.77 -14.87
CA ALA A 95 -13.33 13.47 -15.48
C ALA A 95 -12.94 13.42 -16.97
N GLU A 96 -12.69 14.58 -17.60
CA GLU A 96 -12.38 14.71 -19.02
C GLU A 96 -10.88 14.86 -19.32
N SER A 97 -10.01 14.65 -18.33
CA SER A 97 -8.56 14.67 -18.54
C SER A 97 -8.16 13.65 -19.61
N ALA A 98 -7.54 14.12 -20.69
CA ALA A 98 -7.05 13.22 -21.73
C ALA A 98 -5.91 12.35 -21.19
N HIS A 99 -5.91 11.06 -21.54
CA HIS A 99 -4.88 10.11 -21.14
C HIS A 99 -4.28 9.40 -22.36
N ILE A 100 -3.05 8.91 -22.24
CA ILE A 100 -2.49 7.99 -23.23
C ILE A 100 -3.36 6.73 -23.33
N ALA A 101 -3.57 6.25 -24.56
CA ALA A 101 -4.34 5.03 -24.76
C ALA A 101 -3.63 3.85 -24.09
N LEU A 102 -4.33 3.20 -23.15
CA LEU A 102 -3.82 2.00 -22.48
C LEU A 102 -4.08 0.74 -23.32
N PRO A 103 -3.20 -0.26 -23.26
CA PRO A 103 -3.43 -1.52 -23.93
C PRO A 103 -4.66 -2.24 -23.35
N GLY A 104 -5.53 -2.71 -24.24
CA GLY A 104 -6.78 -3.39 -23.90
C GLY A 104 -6.57 -4.86 -23.52
N LYS A 105 -7.64 -5.67 -23.67
CA LYS A 105 -7.66 -7.10 -23.30
C LYS A 105 -6.66 -7.98 -24.08
N ALA A 106 -6.12 -7.48 -25.19
CA ALA A 106 -5.07 -8.16 -25.94
C ALA A 106 -3.78 -8.34 -25.12
N LEU A 107 -3.52 -7.46 -24.13
CA LEU A 107 -2.39 -7.57 -23.22
C LEU A 107 -2.78 -8.26 -21.91
N CYS A 108 -2.16 -9.40 -21.64
CA CYS A 108 -2.30 -10.21 -20.43
C CYS A 108 -0.93 -10.45 -19.76
N ALA A 109 -0.92 -11.00 -18.54
CA ALA A 109 0.35 -11.40 -17.90
C ALA A 109 0.81 -12.75 -18.45
N LEU A 110 2.11 -12.97 -18.65
CA LEU A 110 2.61 -14.18 -19.32
C LEU A 110 2.26 -15.49 -18.60
N ALA A 111 2.14 -15.44 -17.27
CA ALA A 111 1.74 -16.58 -16.45
C ALA A 111 0.21 -16.80 -16.36
N GLU A 112 -0.59 -15.91 -16.97
CA GLU A 112 -2.06 -15.96 -16.91
C GLU A 112 -2.61 -16.88 -18.00
N GLY A 113 -3.08 -18.08 -17.63
CA GLY A 113 -3.73 -19.02 -18.54
C GLY A 113 -2.85 -19.38 -19.74
N ASP A 114 -3.38 -19.16 -20.95
CA ASP A 114 -2.71 -19.39 -22.24
C ASP A 114 -2.09 -18.11 -22.83
N CYS A 115 -1.91 -17.06 -22.03
CA CYS A 115 -1.50 -15.74 -22.49
C CYS A 115 -0.23 -15.76 -23.34
N GLN A 116 0.83 -16.42 -22.84
CA GLN A 116 2.09 -16.53 -23.57
C GLN A 116 1.87 -17.22 -24.92
N GLN A 117 1.14 -18.33 -24.99
CA GLN A 117 0.90 -19.03 -26.26
C GLN A 117 0.13 -18.14 -27.24
N ARG A 118 -0.89 -17.41 -26.77
CA ARG A 118 -1.68 -16.50 -27.62
C ARG A 118 -0.85 -15.35 -28.17
N LEU A 119 -0.02 -14.71 -27.34
CA LEU A 119 0.84 -13.62 -27.79
C LEU A 119 1.89 -14.09 -28.80
N ARG A 120 2.40 -15.32 -28.68
CA ARG A 120 3.34 -15.92 -29.63
C ARG A 120 2.69 -16.28 -30.96
N ALA A 121 1.46 -16.80 -30.91
CA ALA A 121 0.72 -17.21 -32.09
C ALA A 121 0.38 -16.02 -33.02
N ASP A 122 0.19 -14.81 -32.46
CA ASP A 122 -0.06 -13.58 -33.21
C ASP A 122 1.13 -12.61 -33.13
N ARG A 123 2.23 -12.99 -33.79
CA ARG A 123 3.46 -12.19 -33.74
C ARG A 123 3.27 -10.77 -34.29
N ALA A 124 2.56 -10.64 -35.40
CA ALA A 124 2.29 -9.34 -36.02
C ALA A 124 1.45 -8.45 -35.09
N GLY A 125 0.44 -9.02 -34.42
CA GLY A 125 -0.35 -8.32 -33.41
C GLY A 125 0.48 -7.89 -32.20
N LEU A 126 1.40 -8.74 -31.73
CA LEU A 126 2.32 -8.40 -30.63
C LEU A 126 3.26 -7.23 -31.03
N ASP A 127 3.87 -7.27 -32.21
CA ASP A 127 4.75 -6.20 -32.68
C ASP A 127 3.98 -4.88 -32.85
N ALA A 128 2.75 -4.94 -33.39
CA ALA A 128 1.89 -3.76 -33.52
C ALA A 128 1.45 -3.21 -32.16
N LEU A 129 1.13 -4.07 -31.19
CA LEU A 129 0.80 -3.67 -29.81
C LEU A 129 1.98 -2.94 -29.15
N LEU A 130 3.19 -3.50 -29.25
CA LEU A 130 4.40 -2.91 -28.67
C LEU A 130 4.73 -1.58 -29.34
N ALA A 131 4.60 -1.47 -30.67
CA ALA A 131 4.81 -0.22 -31.40
C ALA A 131 3.79 0.85 -30.99
N ARG A 132 2.50 0.48 -30.90
CA ARG A 132 1.41 1.40 -30.53
C ARG A 132 1.57 1.98 -29.12
N HIS A 133 2.11 1.20 -28.19
CA HIS A 133 2.26 1.60 -26.78
C HIS A 133 3.72 1.83 -26.36
N ALA A 134 4.61 2.09 -27.33
CA ALA A 134 6.04 2.28 -27.08
C ALA A 134 6.33 3.44 -26.12
N GLU A 135 5.57 4.54 -26.22
CA GLU A 135 5.73 5.71 -25.35
C GLU A 135 5.40 5.39 -23.88
N LEU A 136 4.33 4.63 -23.60
CA LEU A 136 4.00 4.21 -22.24
C LEU A 136 5.12 3.34 -21.63
N LEU A 137 5.67 2.43 -22.45
CA LEU A 137 6.79 1.58 -22.03
C LEU A 137 8.05 2.41 -21.74
N GLU A 138 8.37 3.39 -22.59
CA GLU A 138 9.51 4.28 -22.38
C GLU A 138 9.35 5.11 -21.09
N ARG A 139 8.16 5.69 -20.87
CA ARG A 139 7.87 6.46 -19.65
C ARG A 139 8.01 5.62 -18.39
N TYR A 140 7.60 4.35 -18.43
CA TYR A 140 7.78 3.39 -17.34
C TYR A 140 9.26 3.08 -17.07
N GLN A 141 10.03 2.80 -18.11
CA GLN A 141 11.46 2.51 -17.96
C GLN A 141 12.23 3.74 -17.43
N ARG A 142 11.85 4.95 -17.87
CA ARG A 142 12.41 6.21 -17.37
C ARG A 142 12.02 6.45 -15.92
N LEU A 143 10.76 6.22 -15.55
CA LEU A 143 10.26 6.32 -14.18
C LEU A 143 11.09 5.44 -13.23
N LEU A 144 11.23 4.15 -13.55
CA LEU A 144 11.94 3.21 -12.69
C LEU A 144 13.47 3.40 -12.66
N ALA A 145 14.02 4.23 -13.54
CA ALA A 145 15.42 4.62 -13.48
C ALA A 145 15.69 5.76 -12.47
N LEU A 146 14.65 6.43 -11.97
CA LEU A 146 14.76 7.48 -10.96
C LEU A 146 14.87 6.86 -9.56
N ASP A 147 15.61 7.51 -8.67
CA ASP A 147 15.93 7.07 -7.31
C ASP A 147 15.56 8.09 -6.22
N ASP A 148 14.81 9.13 -6.60
CA ASP A 148 14.39 10.24 -5.72
C ASP A 148 12.91 10.15 -5.34
N TYR A 149 12.31 8.96 -5.31
CA TYR A 149 10.87 8.83 -5.05
C TYR A 149 10.51 9.24 -3.63
N ARG A 150 9.62 10.23 -3.54
CA ARG A 150 8.95 10.66 -2.31
C ARG A 150 7.59 11.22 -2.65
N THR A 151 6.56 10.81 -1.93
CA THR A 151 5.21 11.36 -2.15
C THR A 151 5.17 12.83 -1.74
N LEU A 152 4.79 13.71 -2.67
CA LEU A 152 4.72 15.17 -2.44
C LEU A 152 3.31 15.68 -2.12
N GLY A 153 2.30 14.82 -2.29
CA GLY A 153 0.91 15.12 -1.92
C GLY A 153 0.76 15.26 -0.41
N LEU A 154 -0.17 16.11 0.03
CA LEU A 154 -0.56 16.15 1.44
C LEU A 154 -1.40 14.90 1.76
N PRO A 155 -1.15 14.20 2.89
CA PRO A 155 -1.99 13.07 3.29
C PRO A 155 -3.42 13.55 3.59
N SER A 156 -4.32 13.32 2.65
CA SER A 156 -5.73 13.67 2.73
C SER A 156 -6.59 12.74 1.87
N ALA A 157 -7.90 12.70 2.13
CA ALA A 157 -8.82 11.81 1.40
C ALA A 157 -8.92 12.13 -0.10
N ASP A 158 -8.58 13.36 -0.49
CA ASP A 158 -8.54 13.88 -1.85
C ASP A 158 -7.12 13.98 -2.42
N GLU A 159 -6.13 13.37 -1.75
CA GLU A 159 -4.76 13.31 -2.25
C GLU A 159 -4.75 12.76 -3.69
N PRO A 160 -4.06 13.43 -4.64
CA PRO A 160 -4.00 12.94 -6.00
C PRO A 160 -3.19 11.63 -6.04
N LEU A 161 -3.85 10.56 -6.46
CA LEU A 161 -3.24 9.24 -6.63
C LEU A 161 -2.79 9.06 -8.08
N ALA A 162 -1.62 8.43 -8.26
CA ALA A 162 -1.15 8.04 -9.56
C ALA A 162 -2.07 6.97 -10.19
N ASN A 163 -2.10 6.93 -11.53
CA ASN A 163 -2.81 5.86 -12.23
C ASN A 163 -2.03 4.54 -12.17
N PHE A 164 -2.24 3.77 -11.10
CA PHE A 164 -1.60 2.47 -10.91
C PHE A 164 -2.02 1.42 -11.97
N ILE A 165 -3.12 1.63 -12.69
CA ILE A 165 -3.48 0.78 -13.85
C ILE A 165 -2.45 0.98 -14.95
N SER A 166 -2.05 2.21 -15.24
CA SER A 166 -1.03 2.52 -16.25
C SER A 166 0.32 1.88 -15.90
N LEU A 167 0.70 1.91 -14.62
CA LEU A 167 1.89 1.22 -14.12
C LEU A 167 1.81 -0.30 -14.31
N ASP A 168 0.66 -0.91 -13.96
CA ASP A 168 0.42 -2.34 -14.22
C ASP A 168 0.51 -2.69 -15.70
N ARG A 169 -0.09 -1.88 -16.59
CA ARG A 169 -0.07 -2.10 -18.03
C ARG A 169 1.32 -1.94 -18.63
N ALA A 170 2.10 -0.98 -18.17
CA ALA A 170 3.45 -0.76 -18.66
C ALA A 170 4.40 -1.92 -18.31
N ASN A 171 4.34 -2.46 -17.09
CA ASN A 171 5.14 -3.64 -16.72
C ASN A 171 4.69 -4.90 -17.51
N ARG A 172 3.40 -5.07 -17.83
CA ARG A 172 2.97 -6.13 -18.78
C ARG A 172 3.54 -5.93 -20.19
N LEU A 173 3.60 -4.70 -20.68
CA LEU A 173 4.22 -4.39 -21.97
C LEU A 173 5.72 -4.72 -21.95
N LEU A 174 6.41 -4.47 -20.83
CA LEU A 174 7.81 -4.85 -20.67
C LEU A 174 7.99 -6.37 -20.76
N ALA A 175 7.16 -7.15 -20.06
CA ALA A 175 7.17 -8.62 -20.16
C ALA A 175 6.84 -9.11 -21.59
N ALA A 176 5.88 -8.48 -22.26
CA ALA A 176 5.55 -8.78 -23.66
C ALA A 176 6.71 -8.46 -24.62
N ARG A 177 7.46 -7.37 -24.37
CA ARG A 177 8.70 -7.05 -25.10
C ARG A 177 9.79 -8.09 -24.84
N ALA A 178 9.95 -8.56 -23.60
CA ALA A 178 10.89 -9.62 -23.27
C ALA A 178 10.54 -10.94 -24.00
N LEU A 179 9.26 -11.33 -24.02
CA LEU A 179 8.78 -12.45 -24.83
C LEU A 179 9.13 -12.25 -26.32
N ALA A 180 8.85 -11.05 -26.84
CA ALA A 180 9.12 -10.75 -28.23
C ALA A 180 10.61 -10.83 -28.61
N LEU A 181 11.51 -10.45 -27.70
CA LEU A 181 12.96 -10.61 -27.84
C LEU A 181 13.36 -12.09 -27.81
N ALA A 182 12.85 -12.84 -26.83
CA ALA A 182 13.20 -14.23 -26.64
C ALA A 182 12.77 -15.11 -27.84
N ASP A 183 11.57 -14.88 -28.39
CA ASP A 183 11.10 -15.54 -29.62
C ASP A 183 11.95 -15.23 -30.86
N ALA A 184 12.57 -14.05 -30.89
CA ALA A 184 13.47 -13.67 -31.97
C ALA A 184 14.89 -14.27 -31.80
N GLY A 185 15.08 -15.21 -30.86
CA GLY A 185 16.38 -15.79 -30.54
C GLY A 185 17.28 -14.88 -29.70
N ARG A 186 16.76 -13.77 -29.17
CA ARG A 186 17.50 -12.79 -28.35
C ARG A 186 17.22 -13.01 -26.86
N GLY A 187 17.35 -14.25 -26.42
CA GLY A 187 17.02 -14.68 -25.05
C GLY A 187 17.82 -13.95 -23.97
N ASP A 188 19.11 -13.70 -24.23
CA ASP A 188 19.97 -12.98 -23.28
C ASP A 188 19.50 -11.53 -23.07
N GLU A 189 19.01 -10.87 -24.12
CA GLU A 189 18.47 -9.52 -24.02
C GLU A 189 17.12 -9.49 -23.30
N ALA A 190 16.28 -10.51 -23.51
CA ALA A 190 15.03 -10.68 -22.79
C ALA A 190 15.27 -10.90 -21.28
N LEU A 191 16.25 -11.74 -20.95
CA LEU A 191 16.68 -12.01 -19.57
C LEU A 191 17.21 -10.73 -18.91
N ALA A 192 18.13 -10.03 -19.57
CA ALA A 192 18.71 -8.78 -19.06
C ALA A 192 17.63 -7.70 -18.83
N LEU A 193 16.65 -7.59 -19.75
CA LEU A 193 15.54 -6.64 -19.63
C LEU A 193 14.70 -6.90 -18.37
N LEU A 194 14.30 -8.15 -18.12
CA LEU A 194 13.50 -8.51 -16.96
C LEU A 194 14.30 -8.43 -15.65
N GLN A 195 15.57 -8.83 -15.64
CA GLN A 195 16.43 -8.70 -14.46
C GLN A 195 16.67 -7.24 -14.08
N GLN A 196 16.82 -6.36 -15.08
CA GLN A 196 16.90 -4.92 -14.83
C GLN A 196 15.60 -4.36 -14.24
N ASP A 197 14.43 -4.82 -14.71
CA ASP A 197 13.14 -4.39 -14.15
C ASP A 197 12.98 -4.86 -12.69
N VAL A 198 13.32 -6.13 -12.41
CA VAL A 198 13.39 -6.69 -11.05
C VAL A 198 14.26 -5.82 -10.14
N ALA A 199 15.48 -5.48 -10.56
CA ALA A 199 16.40 -4.67 -9.75
C ALA A 199 15.85 -3.26 -9.48
N ARG A 200 15.21 -2.63 -10.48
CA ARG A 200 14.63 -1.28 -10.33
C ARG A 200 13.37 -1.29 -9.45
N LEU A 201 12.49 -2.27 -9.63
CA LEU A 201 11.31 -2.44 -8.78
C LEU A 201 11.69 -2.68 -7.32
N ARG A 202 12.77 -3.43 -7.08
CA ARG A 202 13.37 -3.61 -5.75
C ARG A 202 13.86 -2.30 -5.14
N ALA A 203 14.59 -1.48 -5.91
CA ALA A 203 15.01 -0.15 -5.47
C ALA A 203 13.81 0.76 -5.13
N TRP A 204 12.78 0.77 -5.97
CA TRP A 204 11.54 1.50 -5.72
C TRP A 204 10.78 0.97 -4.50
N LEU A 205 10.74 -0.34 -4.31
CA LEU A 205 10.10 -0.97 -3.16
C LEU A 205 10.75 -0.52 -1.85
N ALA A 206 12.08 -0.35 -1.83
CA ALA A 206 12.80 0.18 -0.68
C ALA A 206 12.47 1.65 -0.35
N GLN A 207 12.08 2.45 -1.36
CA GLN A 207 11.80 3.88 -1.22
C GLN A 207 10.32 4.21 -0.99
N ALA A 208 9.41 3.30 -1.38
CA ALA A 208 7.97 3.56 -1.34
C ALA A 208 7.47 3.95 0.06
N ASP A 209 6.94 5.17 0.15
CA ASP A 209 6.43 5.81 1.37
C ASP A 209 4.89 5.83 1.45
N ASN A 210 4.21 5.27 0.45
CA ASN A 210 2.76 5.07 0.40
C ASN A 210 2.45 3.56 0.33
N LEU A 211 1.51 3.10 1.14
CA LEU A 211 1.10 1.69 1.22
C LEU A 211 0.59 1.16 -0.13
N ILE A 212 -0.22 1.93 -0.86
CA ILE A 212 -0.79 1.50 -2.14
C ILE A 212 0.34 1.22 -3.14
N LEU A 213 1.28 2.17 -3.26
CA LEU A 213 2.43 1.99 -4.15
C LEU A 213 3.28 0.79 -3.73
N LYS A 214 3.58 0.63 -2.43
CA LYS A 214 4.33 -0.53 -1.90
C LYS A 214 3.69 -1.85 -2.33
N MET A 215 2.36 -1.95 -2.22
CA MET A 215 1.61 -3.14 -2.62
C MET A 215 1.59 -3.36 -4.13
N VAL A 216 1.51 -2.29 -4.92
CA VAL A 216 1.59 -2.39 -6.38
C VAL A 216 2.98 -2.86 -6.79
N LEU A 217 4.06 -2.24 -6.31
CA LEU A 217 5.44 -2.61 -6.63
C LEU A 217 5.75 -4.08 -6.29
N GLY A 218 5.33 -4.55 -5.11
CA GLY A 218 5.51 -5.96 -4.73
C GLY A 218 4.79 -6.92 -5.69
N ARG A 219 3.61 -6.53 -6.20
CA ARG A 219 2.90 -7.30 -7.23
C ARG A 219 3.62 -7.28 -8.58
N LEU A 220 4.13 -6.13 -9.01
CA LEU A 220 4.88 -6.02 -10.28
C LEU A 220 6.14 -6.88 -10.22
N LEU A 221 6.89 -6.81 -9.11
CA LEU A 221 8.07 -7.63 -8.89
C LEU A 221 7.71 -9.12 -8.93
N GLY A 222 6.65 -9.53 -8.23
CA GLY A 222 6.17 -10.92 -8.28
C GLY A 222 5.82 -11.39 -9.69
N ARG A 223 5.28 -10.50 -10.55
CA ARG A 223 4.94 -10.81 -11.94
C ARG A 223 6.15 -10.89 -12.85
N ASP A 224 7.21 -10.12 -12.59
CA ASP A 224 8.46 -10.24 -13.35
C ASP A 224 9.15 -11.57 -13.06
N LEU A 225 9.11 -12.02 -11.80
CA LEU A 225 9.56 -13.37 -11.43
C LEU A 225 8.74 -14.45 -12.15
N ASP A 226 7.41 -14.28 -12.23
CA ASP A 226 6.55 -15.19 -12.99
C ASP A 226 6.89 -15.19 -14.48
N SER A 227 7.17 -14.01 -15.06
CA SER A 227 7.54 -13.86 -16.47
C SER A 227 8.88 -14.54 -16.77
N LEU A 228 9.88 -14.35 -15.92
CA LEU A 228 11.16 -15.06 -15.99
C LEU A 228 10.95 -16.59 -15.91
N ALA A 229 10.15 -17.06 -14.95
CA ALA A 229 9.88 -18.49 -14.79
C ALA A 229 9.17 -19.10 -16.01
N VAL A 230 8.20 -18.38 -16.58
CA VAL A 230 7.54 -18.80 -17.84
C VAL A 230 8.55 -18.90 -18.97
N LEU A 231 9.40 -17.90 -19.19
CA LEU A 231 10.36 -17.92 -20.29
C LEU A 231 11.43 -19.02 -20.13
N VAL A 232 11.88 -19.30 -18.91
CA VAL A 232 12.81 -20.41 -18.61
C VAL A 232 12.15 -21.76 -18.90
N ARG A 233 10.91 -21.97 -18.46
CA ARG A 233 10.18 -23.22 -18.69
C ARG A 233 10.04 -23.55 -20.17
N GLU A 234 9.85 -22.53 -20.99
CA GLU A 234 9.68 -22.66 -22.44
C GLU A 234 11.03 -22.78 -23.18
N GLY A 235 12.16 -22.76 -22.46
CA GLY A 235 13.50 -22.83 -23.04
C GLY A 235 13.90 -21.59 -23.84
N LEU A 236 13.22 -20.45 -23.61
CA LEU A 236 13.42 -19.23 -24.38
C LEU A 236 14.53 -18.34 -23.83
N ILE A 237 14.87 -18.49 -22.55
CA ILE A 237 15.96 -17.80 -21.88
C ILE A 237 16.76 -18.77 -21.00
N ALA A 238 18.02 -18.41 -20.72
CA ALA A 238 18.82 -19.09 -19.72
C ALA A 238 18.23 -18.93 -18.31
N ARG A 239 18.62 -19.83 -17.40
CA ARG A 239 18.25 -19.73 -15.99
C ARG A 239 18.81 -18.42 -15.40
N PRO A 240 17.98 -17.56 -14.79
CA PRO A 240 18.45 -16.36 -14.10
C PRO A 240 19.20 -16.72 -12.81
N GLU A 241 20.11 -15.84 -12.42
CA GLU A 241 20.72 -15.89 -11.09
C GLU A 241 19.65 -15.75 -9.98
N PRO A 242 19.79 -16.50 -8.87
CA PRO A 242 18.91 -16.37 -7.72
C PRO A 242 18.82 -14.93 -7.23
N GLN A 243 17.61 -14.51 -6.88
CA GLN A 243 17.40 -13.22 -6.23
C GLN A 243 17.48 -13.39 -4.70
N PRO A 244 18.14 -12.46 -3.98
CA PRO A 244 18.15 -12.52 -2.52
C PRO A 244 16.73 -12.31 -1.96
N ALA A 245 16.50 -12.70 -0.71
CA ALA A 245 15.31 -12.28 0.02
C ALA A 245 15.18 -10.74 0.03
N LEU A 246 13.98 -10.24 0.31
CA LEU A 246 13.76 -8.81 0.52
C LEU A 246 14.59 -8.33 1.71
N SER A 247 15.29 -7.23 1.50
CA SER A 247 15.95 -6.47 2.56
C SER A 247 14.93 -5.84 3.49
N GLU A 248 15.39 -5.39 4.65
CA GLU A 248 14.53 -4.69 5.61
C GLU A 248 13.86 -3.44 4.98
N ALA A 249 14.60 -2.65 4.18
CA ALA A 249 14.04 -1.47 3.52
C ALA A 249 12.93 -1.85 2.52
N GLU A 250 13.12 -2.93 1.75
CA GLU A 250 12.12 -3.43 0.82
C GLU A 250 10.88 -3.97 1.53
N ARG A 251 11.03 -4.67 2.65
CA ARG A 251 9.90 -5.23 3.40
C ARG A 251 9.19 -4.21 4.29
N SER A 252 9.93 -3.22 4.82
CA SER A 252 9.43 -2.34 5.87
C SER A 252 8.21 -1.53 5.42
N LEU A 253 7.20 -1.51 6.29
CA LEU A 253 6.02 -0.66 6.16
C LEU A 253 6.12 0.60 7.03
N HIS A 254 7.28 0.94 7.59
CA HIS A 254 7.41 2.08 8.49
C HIS A 254 6.96 3.41 7.85
N MET A 255 7.52 3.75 6.70
CA MET A 255 7.15 4.96 5.96
C MET A 255 5.69 4.92 5.46
N PRO A 256 5.22 3.82 4.82
CA PRO A 256 3.80 3.64 4.51
C PRO A 256 2.86 3.84 5.70
N MET A 257 3.12 3.21 6.85
CA MET A 257 2.26 3.32 8.04
C MET A 257 2.27 4.73 8.62
N ARG A 258 3.39 5.44 8.52
CA ARG A 258 3.44 6.83 8.94
C ARG A 258 2.57 7.72 8.06
N ARG A 259 2.59 7.51 6.75
CA ARG A 259 1.70 8.22 5.83
C ARG A 259 0.22 7.88 6.06
N GLU A 260 -0.10 6.60 6.25
CA GLU A 260 -1.47 6.15 6.57
C GLU A 260 -1.97 6.74 7.90
N PHE A 261 -1.10 6.81 8.91
CA PHE A 261 -1.42 7.48 10.16
C PHE A 261 -1.66 8.96 9.95
N ALA A 262 -0.85 9.64 9.13
CA ALA A 262 -1.04 11.05 8.84
C ALA A 262 -2.36 11.33 8.09
N LEU A 263 -2.72 10.47 7.13
CA LEU A 263 -3.99 10.52 6.42
C LEU A 263 -5.19 10.46 7.38
N LEU A 264 -5.23 9.44 8.26
CA LEU A 264 -6.31 9.32 9.24
C LEU A 264 -6.26 10.38 10.33
N GLY A 265 -5.07 10.70 10.81
CA GLY A 265 -4.85 11.68 11.87
C GLY A 265 -5.33 13.07 11.46
N ASN A 266 -5.01 13.51 10.25
CA ASN A 266 -5.55 14.74 9.69
C ASN A 266 -7.09 14.66 9.54
N GLY A 267 -7.61 13.52 9.08
CA GLY A 267 -9.06 13.27 9.05
C GLY A 267 -9.73 13.49 10.42
N PHE A 268 -9.14 12.95 11.49
CA PHE A 268 -9.65 13.12 12.86
C PHE A 268 -9.52 14.56 13.37
N LEU A 269 -8.44 15.27 13.03
CA LEU A 269 -8.25 16.66 13.45
C LEU A 269 -9.33 17.59 12.89
N TYR A 270 -9.67 17.43 11.60
CA TYR A 270 -10.52 18.37 10.86
C TYR A 270 -11.99 17.90 10.72
N MET A 271 -12.35 16.72 11.22
CA MET A 271 -13.72 16.19 11.15
C MET A 271 -14.76 17.13 11.76
N MET A 272 -14.44 17.81 12.86
CA MET A 272 -15.37 18.74 13.51
C MET A 272 -15.59 20.03 12.70
N ASP A 273 -14.78 20.29 11.69
CA ASP A 273 -14.92 21.45 10.82
C ASP A 273 -15.95 21.21 9.70
N ASP A 274 -16.43 19.97 9.57
CA ASP A 274 -17.50 19.56 8.67
C ASP A 274 -18.88 19.68 9.39
N PRO A 275 -19.74 20.62 8.96
CA PRO A 275 -21.06 20.82 9.55
C PRO A 275 -22.00 19.63 9.34
N GLN A 276 -21.86 18.90 8.23
CA GLN A 276 -22.71 17.75 7.92
C GLN A 276 -22.36 16.59 8.85
N ILE A 277 -21.08 16.23 8.96
CA ILE A 277 -20.63 15.18 9.89
C ILE A 277 -21.01 15.53 11.33
N THR A 278 -20.87 16.81 11.71
CA THR A 278 -21.23 17.29 13.03
C THR A 278 -22.74 17.14 13.32
N ALA A 279 -23.58 17.44 12.34
CA ALA A 279 -25.01 17.27 12.44
C ALA A 279 -25.41 15.79 12.51
N GLU A 280 -24.81 14.93 11.68
CA GLU A 280 -25.11 13.50 11.61
C GLU A 280 -24.67 12.73 12.87
N LEU A 281 -23.49 13.02 13.42
CA LEU A 281 -22.93 12.27 14.54
C LEU A 281 -23.48 12.71 15.91
N ALA A 282 -23.81 13.98 16.09
CA ALA A 282 -24.17 14.50 17.41
C ALA A 282 -25.22 15.63 17.43
N GLY A 283 -25.80 15.99 16.28
CA GLY A 283 -26.80 17.07 16.18
C GLY A 283 -26.26 18.48 16.46
N GLY A 284 -24.94 18.64 16.60
CA GLY A 284 -24.28 19.92 16.85
C GLY A 284 -22.87 19.81 17.44
N ALA A 285 -22.09 20.90 17.31
CA ALA A 285 -20.67 20.92 17.66
C ALA A 285 -20.40 20.75 19.17
N TRP A 286 -21.29 21.28 20.03
CA TRP A 286 -21.10 21.16 21.47
C TRP A 286 -21.36 19.73 21.95
N GLN A 287 -22.37 19.03 21.41
CA GLN A 287 -22.61 17.61 21.70
C GLN A 287 -21.46 16.75 21.18
N LEU A 288 -20.98 17.04 19.96
CA LEU A 288 -19.84 16.32 19.39
C LEU A 288 -18.61 16.48 20.28
N SER A 289 -18.33 17.68 20.77
CA SER A 289 -17.20 17.93 21.68
C SER A 289 -17.27 17.16 23.01
N LEU A 290 -18.46 16.70 23.44
CA LEU A 290 -18.64 15.87 24.65
C LEU A 290 -18.40 14.38 24.39
N LEU A 291 -18.65 13.92 23.17
CA LEU A 291 -18.64 12.51 22.77
C LEU A 291 -17.44 12.12 21.88
N TYR A 292 -16.76 13.12 21.34
CA TYR A 292 -15.60 12.99 20.46
C TYR A 292 -14.43 13.84 20.98
N LYS A 293 -13.28 13.17 21.14
CA LYS A 293 -12.02 13.75 21.60
C LYS A 293 -10.97 13.51 20.50
N ARG A 294 -10.69 14.53 19.68
CA ARG A 294 -9.82 14.41 18.50
C ARG A 294 -8.41 13.94 18.86
N HIS A 295 -7.75 14.54 19.84
CA HIS A 295 -6.38 14.17 20.21
C HIS A 295 -6.36 12.80 20.88
N MET A 296 -7.34 12.51 21.73
CA MET A 296 -7.49 11.17 22.31
C MET A 296 -7.63 10.09 21.22
N THR A 297 -8.42 10.35 20.18
CA THR A 297 -8.61 9.40 19.06
C THR A 297 -7.31 9.18 18.30
N ILE A 298 -6.53 10.24 18.06
CA ILE A 298 -5.23 10.17 17.37
C ILE A 298 -4.18 9.46 18.22
N ASN A 299 -4.13 9.76 19.51
CA ASN A 299 -3.22 9.12 20.46
C ASN A 299 -3.53 7.63 20.60
N ASP A 300 -4.81 7.27 20.67
CA ASP A 300 -5.25 5.88 20.76
C ASP A 300 -5.05 5.11 19.44
N SER A 301 -4.94 5.80 18.30
CA SER A 301 -4.72 5.15 17.00
C SER A 301 -3.26 4.85 16.70
N LEU A 302 -2.33 5.70 17.14
CA LEU A 302 -0.89 5.57 16.87
C LEU A 302 -0.29 4.18 17.20
N PRO A 303 -0.58 3.53 18.35
CA PRO A 303 0.02 2.24 18.69
C PRO A 303 -0.20 1.15 17.65
N ALA A 304 -1.34 1.15 16.94
CA ALA A 304 -1.60 0.17 15.90
C ALA A 304 -0.68 0.36 14.69
N TYR A 305 -0.43 1.61 14.29
CA TYR A 305 0.49 1.94 13.19
C TYR A 305 1.95 1.65 13.53
N LEU A 306 2.37 1.99 14.76
CA LEU A 306 3.69 1.64 15.28
C LEU A 306 3.90 0.12 15.25
N ARG A 307 2.91 -0.63 15.75
CA ARG A 307 2.98 -2.09 15.76
C ARG A 307 3.11 -2.68 14.36
N VAL A 308 2.32 -2.23 13.39
CA VAL A 308 2.45 -2.72 11.99
C VAL A 308 3.81 -2.36 11.39
N ALA A 309 4.32 -1.16 11.68
CA ALA A 309 5.65 -0.75 11.24
C ALA A 309 6.75 -1.65 11.84
N GLU A 310 6.65 -2.00 13.12
CA GLU A 310 7.56 -2.93 13.80
C GLU A 310 7.40 -4.36 13.28
N ASP A 311 6.17 -4.85 13.15
CA ASP A 311 5.84 -6.20 12.68
C ASP A 311 6.33 -6.45 11.25
N SER A 312 6.42 -5.41 10.41
CA SER A 312 7.01 -5.50 9.07
C SER A 312 8.49 -5.89 9.05
N ARG A 313 9.16 -5.84 10.20
CA ARG A 313 10.56 -6.23 10.35
C ARG A 313 10.73 -7.66 10.87
N LEU A 314 9.64 -8.35 11.23
CA LEU A 314 9.69 -9.74 11.67
C LEU A 314 10.23 -10.65 10.57
N ASP A 315 10.82 -11.77 10.95
CA ASP A 315 11.03 -12.87 10.02
C ASP A 315 9.72 -13.63 9.74
N PRO A 316 9.63 -14.44 8.67
CA PRO A 316 8.40 -15.14 8.32
C PRO A 316 7.85 -16.08 9.41
N ARG A 317 8.67 -16.66 10.28
CA ARG A 317 8.19 -17.54 11.36
C ARG A 317 7.52 -16.73 12.47
N ALA A 318 8.18 -15.66 12.91
CA ALA A 318 7.62 -14.74 13.89
C ALA A 318 6.31 -14.11 13.39
N PHE A 319 6.21 -13.84 12.08
CA PHE A 319 4.96 -13.36 11.48
C PHE A 319 3.81 -14.39 11.57
N VAL A 320 4.07 -15.69 11.42
CA VAL A 320 3.05 -16.74 11.60
C VAL A 320 2.50 -16.72 13.03
N GLU A 321 3.39 -16.61 14.02
CA GLU A 321 2.99 -16.55 15.44
C GLU A 321 2.14 -15.32 15.73
N LEU A 322 2.51 -14.16 15.17
CA LEU A 322 1.74 -12.92 15.27
C LEU A 322 0.30 -13.09 14.74
N VAL A 323 0.15 -13.67 13.53
CA VAL A 323 -1.18 -13.88 12.92
C VAL A 323 -2.05 -14.81 13.77
N GLN A 324 -1.46 -15.79 14.44
CA GLN A 324 -2.19 -16.73 15.31
C GLN A 324 -2.65 -16.11 16.63
N GLN A 325 -1.96 -15.09 17.14
CA GLN A 325 -2.29 -14.44 18.41
C GLN A 325 -3.56 -13.57 18.33
N GLY A 326 -3.99 -13.17 17.13
CA GLY A 326 -5.38 -12.79 16.83
C GLY A 326 -6.00 -11.57 17.54
N GLU A 327 -5.28 -10.85 18.40
CA GLU A 327 -5.91 -9.86 19.28
C GLU A 327 -5.52 -8.41 19.00
N ARG A 328 -6.54 -7.60 18.69
CA ARG A 328 -6.49 -6.15 18.86
C ARG A 328 -6.84 -5.81 20.31
N PRO A 329 -5.98 -5.10 21.06
CA PRO A 329 -6.34 -4.65 22.41
C PRO A 329 -7.60 -3.76 22.34
N GLN A 330 -8.61 -4.10 23.14
CA GLN A 330 -9.82 -3.29 23.21
C GLN A 330 -9.61 -2.04 24.06
N PRO A 331 -10.23 -0.90 23.71
CA PRO A 331 -10.16 0.30 24.54
C PRO A 331 -10.75 0.06 25.93
N GLY A 332 -10.06 0.57 26.96
CA GLY A 332 -10.52 0.53 28.34
C GLY A 332 -11.89 1.21 28.52
N LEU A 333 -12.62 0.84 29.58
CA LEU A 333 -13.96 1.38 29.88
C LEU A 333 -13.97 2.91 29.94
N TRP A 334 -12.92 3.52 30.48
CA TRP A 334 -12.76 4.97 30.54
C TRP A 334 -12.70 5.62 29.15
N ARG A 335 -11.91 5.07 28.22
CA ARG A 335 -11.81 5.55 26.84
C ARG A 335 -13.16 5.47 26.14
N ARG A 336 -13.87 4.34 26.29
CA ARG A 336 -15.23 4.14 25.75
C ARG A 336 -16.24 5.14 26.28
N ALA A 337 -16.16 5.51 27.55
CA ALA A 337 -17.06 6.49 28.15
C ALA A 337 -16.73 7.93 27.71
N ARG A 338 -15.45 8.29 27.67
CA ARG A 338 -14.98 9.66 27.41
C ARG A 338 -14.92 10.04 25.93
N ASN A 339 -14.73 9.06 25.05
CA ASN A 339 -14.58 9.25 23.61
C ASN A 339 -15.31 8.13 22.83
N PRO A 340 -16.63 7.93 23.04
CA PRO A 340 -17.37 6.85 22.39
C PRO A 340 -17.30 6.93 20.86
N ILE A 341 -17.42 8.13 20.28
CA ILE A 341 -17.34 8.33 18.82
C ILE A 341 -15.93 8.00 18.32
N GLY A 342 -14.90 8.51 18.98
CA GLY A 342 -13.52 8.26 18.57
C GLY A 342 -13.11 6.80 18.68
N VAL A 343 -13.60 6.07 19.68
CA VAL A 343 -13.39 4.62 19.81
C VAL A 343 -14.01 3.86 18.63
N VAL A 344 -15.24 4.20 18.24
CA VAL A 344 -15.90 3.57 17.08
C VAL A 344 -15.14 3.89 15.80
N LEU A 345 -14.79 5.16 15.58
CA LEU A 345 -14.06 5.59 14.38
C LEU A 345 -12.68 4.95 14.28
N GLY A 346 -11.93 4.87 15.38
CA GLY A 346 -10.63 4.18 15.41
C GLY A 346 -10.75 2.68 15.08
N GLY A 347 -11.85 2.04 15.48
CA GLY A 347 -12.13 0.64 15.15
C GLY A 347 -12.48 0.40 13.68
N ILE A 348 -13.27 1.29 13.07
CA ILE A 348 -13.69 1.18 11.66
C ILE A 348 -12.57 1.58 10.70
N ALA A 349 -11.81 2.63 11.03
CA ALA A 349 -10.85 3.22 10.11
C ALA A 349 -9.55 2.39 9.96
N MET A 350 -9.32 1.38 10.81
CA MET A 350 -8.12 0.53 10.74
C MET A 350 -8.39 -0.81 10.05
N PRO A 351 -8.00 -0.98 8.77
CA PRO A 351 -8.09 -2.27 8.10
C PRO A 351 -7.21 -3.33 8.78
N ASN A 352 -7.43 -4.61 8.46
CA ASN A 352 -6.53 -5.65 8.91
C ASN A 352 -5.18 -5.54 8.18
N PHE A 353 -4.23 -4.83 8.78
CA PHE A 353 -2.91 -4.61 8.18
C PHE A 353 -2.06 -5.87 8.04
N HIS A 354 -2.40 -6.97 8.74
CA HIS A 354 -1.70 -8.25 8.58
C HIS A 354 -1.78 -8.78 7.14
N VAL A 355 -2.82 -8.44 6.37
CA VAL A 355 -2.91 -8.82 4.95
C VAL A 355 -1.81 -8.15 4.13
N TYR A 356 -1.44 -6.90 4.44
CA TYR A 356 -0.38 -6.20 3.71
C TYR A 356 1.02 -6.68 4.14
N LEU A 357 1.20 -7.00 5.42
CA LEU A 357 2.41 -7.67 5.91
C LEU A 357 2.62 -9.01 5.22
N ALA A 358 1.57 -9.84 5.15
CA ALA A 358 1.62 -11.14 4.50
C ALA A 358 2.02 -11.03 3.03
N ARG A 359 1.57 -10.00 2.28
CA ARG A 359 1.97 -9.82 0.88
C ARG A 359 3.47 -9.64 0.68
N MET A 360 4.16 -8.97 1.60
CA MET A 360 5.63 -8.82 1.52
C MET A 360 6.34 -10.12 1.88
N HIS A 361 5.86 -10.84 2.91
CA HIS A 361 6.38 -12.16 3.24
C HIS A 361 6.08 -13.24 2.19
N ASP A 362 4.94 -13.14 1.50
CA ASP A 362 4.57 -14.01 0.40
C ASP A 362 5.55 -13.80 -0.77
N LEU A 363 5.92 -12.55 -1.05
CA LEU A 363 6.93 -12.23 -2.04
C LEU A 363 8.32 -12.82 -1.70
N ASP A 364 8.72 -12.80 -0.42
CA ASP A 364 9.90 -13.55 0.06
C ASP A 364 9.78 -15.05 -0.21
N ALA A 365 8.59 -15.63 -0.01
CA ALA A 365 8.32 -17.03 -0.32
C ALA A 365 8.45 -17.34 -1.82
N LYS A 366 7.99 -16.45 -2.71
CA LYS A 366 8.23 -16.58 -4.16
C LYS A 366 9.69 -16.41 -4.53
N LEU A 367 10.44 -15.50 -3.90
CA LEU A 367 11.89 -15.38 -4.10
C LEU A 367 12.62 -16.68 -3.71
N ALA A 368 12.20 -17.35 -2.63
CA ALA A 368 12.72 -18.66 -2.25
C ALA A 368 12.42 -19.75 -3.30
N LEU A 369 11.21 -19.78 -3.88
CA LEU A 369 10.90 -20.67 -5.01
C LEU A 369 11.75 -20.33 -6.24
N PHE A 370 11.93 -19.04 -6.52
CA PHE A 370 12.68 -18.55 -7.67
C PHE A 370 14.16 -18.95 -7.60
N ALA A 371 14.75 -18.99 -6.40
CA ALA A 371 16.11 -19.49 -6.21
C ALA A 371 16.28 -20.96 -6.65
N SER A 372 15.22 -21.76 -6.54
CA SER A 372 15.18 -23.17 -6.99
C SER A 372 14.82 -23.34 -8.47
N LEU A 373 14.53 -22.26 -9.22
CA LEU A 373 14.04 -22.33 -10.60
C LEU A 373 14.95 -23.18 -11.49
N GLY A 374 14.37 -24.07 -12.29
CA GLY A 374 15.12 -24.99 -13.17
C GLY A 374 15.39 -26.37 -12.56
N GLN A 375 15.09 -26.58 -11.28
CA GLN A 375 15.01 -27.93 -10.71
C GLN A 375 13.75 -28.65 -11.21
N ALA A 376 13.76 -29.99 -11.26
CA ALA A 376 12.57 -30.77 -11.65
C ALA A 376 11.41 -30.59 -10.64
N VAL A 377 11.76 -30.53 -9.36
CA VAL A 377 10.87 -30.19 -8.24
C VAL A 377 11.63 -29.18 -7.37
N PRO A 378 11.02 -28.06 -6.93
CA PRO A 378 11.71 -27.11 -6.08
C PRO A 378 12.07 -27.74 -4.73
N GLU A 379 13.36 -27.72 -4.40
CA GLU A 379 13.85 -28.19 -3.11
C GLU A 379 13.82 -27.12 -2.01
N ALA A 380 13.48 -25.87 -2.36
CA ALA A 380 13.36 -24.78 -1.38
C ALA A 380 12.39 -25.13 -0.24
N ASP A 381 12.80 -24.78 0.98
CA ASP A 381 11.92 -24.85 2.15
C ASP A 381 10.99 -23.64 2.19
N ASN A 382 9.77 -23.88 2.67
CA ASN A 382 8.80 -22.82 2.90
C ASN A 382 9.31 -21.87 4.01
N PRO A 383 9.49 -20.56 3.72
CA PRO A 383 9.97 -19.61 4.74
C PRO A 383 9.06 -19.50 5.97
N TYR A 384 7.74 -19.67 5.80
CA TYR A 384 6.78 -19.68 6.91
C TYR A 384 6.85 -20.95 7.76
N TYR A 385 7.12 -22.10 7.13
CA TYR A 385 7.07 -23.41 7.78
C TYR A 385 8.27 -24.28 7.37
N PRO A 386 9.46 -24.09 7.95
CA PRO A 386 10.65 -24.80 7.48
C PRO A 386 10.54 -26.32 7.59
N GLY A 387 11.12 -27.01 6.60
CA GLY A 387 10.92 -28.44 6.36
C GLY A 387 9.65 -28.79 5.58
N ARG A 388 8.68 -27.87 5.39
CA ARG A 388 7.58 -28.06 4.45
C ARG A 388 7.99 -27.61 3.05
N LYS A 389 7.86 -28.52 2.08
CA LYS A 389 8.15 -28.26 0.66
C LYS A 389 6.97 -27.61 -0.05
N ALA A 390 7.23 -27.02 -1.20
CA ALA A 390 6.19 -26.50 -2.08
C ALA A 390 5.36 -27.64 -2.68
N SER A 391 4.07 -27.41 -2.87
CA SER A 391 3.17 -28.35 -3.53
C SER A 391 2.83 -27.89 -4.95
N TRP A 392 2.62 -28.85 -5.85
CA TRP A 392 2.17 -28.58 -7.21
C TRP A 392 0.69 -28.17 -7.21
N ASN A 393 0.39 -27.05 -7.88
CA ASN A 393 -0.96 -26.59 -8.17
C ASN A 393 -1.25 -26.77 -9.67
N PRO A 394 -2.11 -27.71 -10.07
CA PRO A 394 -2.40 -27.99 -11.48
C PRO A 394 -3.17 -26.86 -12.17
N GLU A 395 -4.03 -26.14 -11.46
CA GLU A 395 -4.83 -25.03 -12.03
C GLU A 395 -3.93 -23.86 -12.42
N GLN A 396 -2.95 -23.56 -11.57
CA GLN A 396 -1.99 -22.46 -11.79
C GLN A 396 -0.75 -22.90 -12.58
N ARG A 397 -0.57 -24.21 -12.82
CA ARG A 397 0.64 -24.81 -13.40
C ARG A 397 1.91 -24.30 -12.72
N ALA A 398 1.89 -24.29 -11.39
CA ALA A 398 2.87 -23.65 -10.53
C ALA A 398 3.16 -24.49 -9.30
N TYR A 399 4.34 -24.30 -8.70
CA TYR A 399 4.59 -24.73 -7.32
C TYR A 399 4.25 -23.61 -6.37
N CYS A 400 3.58 -23.94 -5.26
CA CYS A 400 3.12 -22.98 -4.28
C CYS A 400 3.56 -23.35 -2.87
N PHE A 401 3.94 -22.35 -2.08
CA PHE A 401 4.05 -22.49 -0.65
C PHE A 401 2.71 -22.22 0.05
N ALA A 402 2.45 -22.96 1.12
CA ALA A 402 1.38 -22.61 2.07
C ALA A 402 1.81 -21.41 2.93
N GLY A 403 0.86 -20.65 3.45
CA GLY A 403 1.15 -19.56 4.38
C GLY A 403 -0.02 -19.27 5.32
N PRO A 404 0.15 -18.33 6.27
CA PRO A 404 -0.77 -18.13 7.38
C PRO A 404 -2.09 -17.45 6.97
N LEU A 405 -2.10 -16.70 5.86
CA LEU A 405 -3.28 -16.03 5.31
C LEU A 405 -3.57 -16.48 3.87
N ALA A 406 -4.75 -16.13 3.34
CA ALA A 406 -5.10 -16.39 1.94
C ALA A 406 -4.19 -15.60 0.99
N ASP A 407 -3.73 -16.24 -0.08
CA ASP A 407 -2.94 -15.60 -1.13
C ASP A 407 -3.83 -15.23 -2.32
N GLU A 408 -4.38 -14.03 -2.29
CA GLU A 408 -5.27 -13.51 -3.34
C GLU A 408 -4.51 -13.07 -4.60
N ARG A 409 -3.17 -12.98 -4.55
CA ARG A 409 -2.35 -12.38 -5.62
C ARG A 409 -1.40 -13.37 -6.27
N GLY A 410 -1.39 -14.63 -5.83
CA GLY A 410 -0.45 -15.66 -6.31
C GLY A 410 0.99 -15.31 -5.96
N LEU A 411 1.21 -14.59 -4.87
CA LEU A 411 2.55 -14.17 -4.45
C LEU A 411 3.35 -15.29 -3.80
N ARG A 412 2.76 -16.44 -3.47
CA ARG A 412 3.48 -17.63 -2.96
C ARG A 412 3.71 -18.72 -4.01
N CYS A 413 3.30 -18.49 -5.24
CA CYS A 413 3.36 -19.45 -6.33
C CYS A 413 4.35 -18.99 -7.40
N LEU A 414 5.04 -19.93 -8.03
CA LEU A 414 5.89 -19.67 -9.19
C LEU A 414 5.55 -20.64 -10.32
N PRO A 415 5.30 -20.15 -11.56
CA PRO A 415 5.10 -21.00 -12.72
C PRO A 415 6.23 -22.01 -12.88
N TRP A 416 5.88 -23.26 -13.17
CA TRP A 416 6.87 -24.34 -13.26
C TRP A 416 6.49 -25.36 -14.33
N THR A 417 7.44 -26.22 -14.69
CA THR A 417 7.15 -27.43 -15.48
C THR A 417 6.33 -28.40 -14.63
N ALA A 418 5.36 -29.08 -15.26
CA ALA A 418 4.59 -30.10 -14.55
C ALA A 418 5.50 -31.21 -14.02
N PRO A 419 5.25 -31.75 -12.81
CA PRO A 419 6.01 -32.87 -12.31
C PRO A 419 5.84 -34.08 -13.23
N PRO A 420 6.86 -34.96 -13.33
CA PRO A 420 6.72 -36.21 -14.07
C PRO A 420 5.56 -37.03 -13.50
N VAL A 421 4.72 -37.57 -14.39
CA VAL A 421 3.64 -38.49 -14.00
C VAL A 421 4.29 -39.71 -13.37
N ARG A 422 3.93 -40.00 -12.11
CA ARG A 422 4.44 -41.17 -11.38
C ARG A 422 3.79 -42.45 -11.84
#